data_AF-A0A818LBB9-F1
#
_entry.id   AF-A0A818LBB9-F1
#
_cell.length_a   1.000
_cell.length_b   1.000
_cell.length_c   1.000
_cell.angle_alpha   90.00
_cell.angle_beta   90.00
_cell.angle_gamma   90.00
#
_symmetry.space_group_name_H-M   'P 1'
#
loop_
_entity.id
_entity.type
_entity.pdbx_description
1 polymer ?
#
loop_
_entity_poly.entity_id
_entity_poly.type
_entity_poly.pdbx_seq_one_letter_code
_entity_poly.pdbx_strand_id
1 'polypeptide(L)'
;SRSSQIDEIPIISDVKRGSVAYRCGMIQAGDHLLSIDMHSLRGKILNEISSLLKNCDDIVRLRIKKDDIYSQDNLCENVVVYKVQLHRQGGPLGLTIAGSEDVFEPIIVSDLCEGGLADKTNAIHI
;
A
#
# COMPACT_ATOMS: atom_id res chain seq x y z
N SER A 1 -25.44 -21.88 24.31
CA SER A 1 -25.27 -20.55 24.92
C SER A 1 -24.24 -19.78 24.11
N ARG A 2 -24.60 -18.60 23.60
CA ARG A 2 -23.81 -17.78 22.65
C ARG A 2 -22.74 -16.99 23.40
N SER A 3 -21.65 -17.65 23.75
CA SER A 3 -20.51 -17.04 24.44
C SER A 3 -19.33 -16.92 23.46
N SER A 4 -18.86 -15.69 23.27
CA SER A 4 -17.60 -15.24 22.63
C SER A 4 -17.76 -14.46 21.31
N GLN A 5 -18.23 -13.21 21.32
CA GLN A 5 -18.22 -12.40 20.08
C GLN A 5 -18.02 -10.88 20.28
N ILE A 6 -17.49 -10.41 21.44
CA ILE A 6 -17.46 -8.97 21.78
C ILE A 6 -16.02 -8.43 21.93
N ASP A 7 -15.02 -9.05 21.32
CA ASP A 7 -13.67 -8.44 21.32
C ASP A 7 -12.88 -8.68 20.03
N GLU A 8 -13.56 -9.12 18.98
CA GLU A 8 -12.92 -9.52 17.74
C GLU A 8 -12.68 -8.29 16.84
N ILE A 9 -11.42 -8.10 16.43
CA ILE A 9 -11.04 -7.06 15.49
C ILE A 9 -11.33 -7.58 14.08
N PRO A 10 -12.01 -6.81 13.22
CA PRO A 10 -12.33 -7.24 11.87
C PRO A 10 -11.07 -7.61 11.09
N ILE A 11 -11.10 -8.79 10.44
CA ILE A 11 -10.04 -9.28 9.58
C ILE A 11 -10.40 -8.97 8.13
N ILE A 12 -9.42 -8.51 7.37
CA ILE A 12 -9.54 -8.33 5.93
C ILE A 12 -9.55 -9.71 5.29
N SER A 13 -10.69 -10.10 4.72
CA SER A 13 -10.86 -11.43 4.13
C SER A 13 -10.30 -11.51 2.71
N ASP A 14 -10.38 -10.41 1.95
CA ASP A 14 -9.90 -10.33 0.58
C ASP A 14 -9.64 -8.88 0.19
N VAL A 15 -8.72 -8.68 -0.76
CA VAL A 15 -8.43 -7.38 -1.37
C VAL A 15 -8.66 -7.52 -2.87
N LYS A 16 -9.65 -6.79 -3.38
CA LYS A 16 -10.07 -6.87 -4.78
C LYS A 16 -8.88 -6.73 -5.74
N ARG A 17 -8.62 -7.77 -6.54
CA ARG A 17 -7.58 -7.77 -7.60
C ARG A 17 -7.75 -6.58 -8.54
N GLY A 18 -6.63 -5.94 -8.90
CA GLY A 18 -6.62 -4.74 -9.72
C GLY A 18 -7.13 -3.47 -9.04
N SER A 19 -7.45 -3.50 -7.74
CA SER A 19 -7.69 -2.27 -6.96
C SER A 19 -6.36 -1.56 -6.63
N VAL A 20 -6.45 -0.29 -6.23
CA VAL A 20 -5.28 0.47 -5.74
C VAL A 20 -4.67 -0.23 -4.51
N ALA A 21 -5.51 -0.72 -3.60
CA ALA A 21 -5.09 -1.45 -2.41
C ALA A 21 -4.35 -2.75 -2.74
N TYR A 22 -4.80 -3.47 -3.79
CA TYR A 22 -4.12 -4.67 -4.26
C TYR A 22 -2.75 -4.35 -4.86
N ARG A 23 -2.68 -3.35 -5.76
CA ARG A 23 -1.44 -2.98 -6.45
C ARG A 23 -0.38 -2.38 -5.52
N CYS A 24 -0.79 -1.71 -4.45
CA CYS A 24 0.18 -1.14 -3.52
C CYS A 24 0.75 -2.17 -2.53
N GLY A 25 0.15 -3.37 -2.42
CA GLY A 25 0.59 -4.44 -1.52
C GLY A 25 0.52 -4.12 -0.02
N MET A 26 0.13 -2.89 0.34
CA MET A 26 0.13 -2.39 1.73
C MET A 26 -0.98 -3.00 2.58
N ILE A 27 -2.02 -3.57 1.98
CA ILE A 27 -3.14 -4.20 2.67
C ILE A 27 -3.36 -5.57 2.04
N GLN A 28 -3.49 -6.61 2.86
CA GLN A 28 -3.61 -7.99 2.43
C GLN A 28 -4.70 -8.72 3.20
N ALA A 29 -5.15 -9.86 2.67
CA ALA A 29 -6.01 -10.77 3.42
C ALA A 29 -5.25 -11.28 4.66
N GLY A 30 -5.92 -11.34 5.81
CA GLY A 30 -5.33 -11.65 7.11
C GLY A 30 -5.00 -10.42 7.96
N ASP A 31 -4.83 -9.25 7.34
CA ASP A 31 -4.60 -8.00 8.08
C ASP A 31 -5.82 -7.63 8.96
N HIS A 32 -5.55 -7.07 10.14
CA HIS A 32 -6.58 -6.65 11.09
C HIS A 32 -6.87 -5.16 10.97
N LEU A 33 -8.13 -4.78 10.75
CA LEU A 33 -8.55 -3.39 10.64
C LEU A 33 -8.91 -2.83 12.03
N LEU A 34 -8.03 -2.00 12.59
CA LEU A 34 -8.15 -1.46 13.94
C LEU A 34 -9.14 -0.29 14.01
N SER A 35 -9.04 0.65 13.06
CA SER A 35 -9.89 1.84 13.03
C SER A 35 -10.09 2.38 11.62
N ILE A 36 -11.20 3.09 11.44
CA ILE A 36 -11.53 3.88 10.25
C ILE A 36 -11.66 5.33 10.72
N ASP A 37 -10.81 6.19 10.18
CA ASP A 37 -10.59 7.56 10.65
C ASP A 37 -10.30 7.57 12.15
N MET A 38 -11.16 8.23 12.93
CA MET A 38 -11.05 8.30 14.38
C MET A 38 -11.89 7.23 15.10
N HIS A 39 -12.58 6.35 14.37
CA HIS A 39 -13.51 5.37 14.93
C HIS A 39 -12.86 4.00 15.05
N SER A 40 -12.72 3.53 16.30
CA SER A 40 -12.28 2.15 16.58
C SER A 40 -13.29 1.13 16.06
N LEU A 41 -12.80 0.06 15.43
CA LEU A 41 -13.63 -1.05 14.96
C LEU A 41 -13.76 -2.19 15.95
N ARG A 42 -13.13 -2.09 17.12
CA ARG A 42 -13.19 -3.12 18.17
C ARG A 42 -14.65 -3.35 18.58
N GLY A 43 -15.12 -4.60 18.45
CA GLY A 43 -16.49 -4.98 18.79
C GLY A 43 -17.57 -4.43 17.84
N LYS A 44 -17.19 -3.82 16.70
CA LYS A 44 -18.15 -3.37 15.68
C LYS A 44 -18.54 -4.51 14.76
N ILE A 45 -19.83 -4.59 14.45
CA ILE A 45 -20.35 -5.51 13.44
C ILE A 45 -20.19 -4.95 12.02
N LEU A 46 -20.20 -5.83 11.03
CA LEU A 46 -19.95 -5.50 9.62
C LEU A 46 -20.85 -4.37 9.08
N ASN A 47 -22.11 -4.32 9.49
CA ASN A 47 -23.03 -3.25 9.11
C ASN A 47 -22.60 -1.87 9.61
N GLU A 48 -22.05 -1.78 10.83
CA GLU A 48 -21.51 -0.53 11.36
C GLU A 48 -20.26 -0.10 10.60
N ILE A 49 -19.37 -1.04 10.31
CA ILE A 49 -18.14 -0.79 9.55
C ILE A 49 -18.47 -0.31 8.13
N SER A 50 -19.41 -0.96 7.47
CA SER A 50 -19.89 -0.54 6.14
C SER A 50 -20.52 0.85 6.18
N SER A 51 -21.25 1.16 7.26
CA SER A 51 -21.84 2.49 7.44
C SER A 51 -20.75 3.55 7.66
N LEU A 52 -19.68 3.25 8.41
CA LEU A 52 -18.54 4.16 8.53
C LEU A 52 -17.93 4.44 7.15
N LEU A 53 -17.58 3.40 6.40
CA LEU A 53 -16.99 3.54 5.05
C LEU A 53 -17.87 4.31 4.06
N LYS A 54 -19.20 4.16 4.16
CA LYS A 54 -20.16 4.87 3.28
C LYS A 54 -20.32 6.34 3.64
N ASN A 55 -20.10 6.70 4.90
CA ASN A 55 -20.25 8.07 5.41
C ASN A 55 -18.90 8.79 5.56
N CYS A 56 -17.79 8.20 5.12
CA CYS A 56 -16.51 8.87 5.09
C CYS A 56 -16.48 9.98 4.02
N ASP A 57 -15.68 11.00 4.28
CA ASP A 57 -15.30 12.01 3.29
C ASP A 57 -14.40 11.40 2.19
N ASP A 58 -13.96 12.21 1.22
CA ASP A 58 -13.12 11.78 0.09
C ASP A 58 -11.83 11.05 0.50
N ILE A 59 -11.34 11.27 1.73
CA ILE A 59 -10.13 10.66 2.26
C ILE A 59 -10.45 9.87 3.53
N VAL A 60 -10.25 8.56 3.47
CA VAL A 60 -10.40 7.64 4.60
C VAL A 60 -9.05 7.25 5.16
N ARG A 61 -8.84 7.38 6.47
CA ARG A 61 -7.63 6.91 7.16
C ARG A 61 -7.87 5.56 7.80
N LEU A 62 -7.21 4.52 7.29
CA LEU A 62 -7.30 3.18 7.85
C LEU A 62 -6.10 2.91 8.76
N ARG A 63 -6.35 2.34 9.94
CA ARG A 63 -5.28 1.87 10.83
C ARG A 63 -5.32 0.35 10.86
N ILE A 64 -4.23 -0.27 10.43
CA ILE A 64 -4.17 -1.71 10.16
C ILE A 64 -3.05 -2.32 11.00
N LYS A 65 -3.31 -3.48 11.61
CA LYS A 65 -2.28 -4.34 12.19
C LYS A 65 -2.00 -5.46 11.19
N LYS A 66 -0.73 -5.62 10.84
CA LYS A 66 -0.26 -6.70 9.97
C LYS A 66 -0.40 -8.05 10.65
N ASP A 67 -0.72 -9.06 9.85
CA ASP A 67 -0.69 -10.43 10.31
C ASP A 67 0.76 -10.87 10.52
N ASP A 68 1.10 -11.36 11.72
CA ASP A 68 2.50 -11.61 12.15
C ASP A 68 3.13 -12.81 11.40
N ILE A 69 2.35 -13.53 10.59
CA ILE A 69 2.73 -14.80 9.93
C ILE A 69 3.67 -14.59 8.73
N TYR A 70 3.78 -13.37 8.19
CA TYR A 70 4.69 -13.05 7.08
C TYR A 70 6.03 -12.45 7.53
N SER A 71 6.29 -12.40 8.84
CA SER A 71 7.57 -11.94 9.41
C SER A 71 8.67 -13.01 9.27
N GLN A 72 8.86 -13.57 8.08
CA GLN A 72 9.92 -14.56 7.83
C GLN A 72 11.30 -13.94 7.60
N ASP A 73 11.42 -12.62 7.43
CA ASP A 73 12.69 -11.96 7.18
C ASP A 73 13.08 -10.98 8.30
N ASN A 74 13.85 -11.49 9.26
CA ASN A 74 14.74 -10.70 10.13
C ASN A 74 15.94 -10.11 9.34
N LEU A 75 15.74 -9.59 8.13
CA LEU A 75 16.81 -9.09 7.25
C LEU A 75 16.56 -7.68 6.73
N CYS A 76 15.71 -6.89 7.41
CA CYS A 76 15.57 -5.46 7.13
C CYS A 76 16.78 -4.65 7.61
N GLU A 77 17.96 -4.89 7.05
CA GLU A 77 19.09 -3.96 7.14
C GLU A 77 19.86 -4.00 5.83
N ASN A 78 19.33 -3.34 4.78
CA ASN A 78 20.10 -2.69 3.70
C ASN A 78 19.15 -1.88 2.77
N VAL A 79 18.14 -1.21 3.34
CA VAL A 79 17.31 -0.26 2.56
C VAL A 79 18.02 1.09 2.58
N VAL A 80 18.75 1.41 1.52
CA VAL A 80 19.33 2.74 1.35
C VAL A 80 18.25 3.66 0.77
N VAL A 81 17.71 4.55 1.60
CA VAL A 81 16.71 5.54 1.18
C VAL A 81 17.42 6.78 0.67
N TYR A 82 17.47 6.97 -0.65
CA TYR A 82 17.91 8.22 -1.27
C TYR A 82 16.71 9.15 -1.51
N LYS A 83 16.80 10.38 -1.01
CA LYS A 83 15.80 11.42 -1.29
C LYS A 83 16.19 12.15 -2.59
N VAL A 84 15.46 11.87 -3.66
CA VAL A 84 15.65 12.52 -4.96
C VAL A 84 14.61 13.62 -5.15
N GLN A 85 15.04 14.88 -5.34
CA GLN A 85 14.17 16.02 -5.62
C GLN A 85 14.39 16.49 -7.06
N LEU A 86 13.39 16.28 -7.92
CA LEU A 86 13.44 16.64 -9.34
C LEU A 86 12.48 17.79 -9.63
N HIS A 87 13.01 18.88 -10.18
CA HIS A 87 12.19 20.01 -10.62
C HIS A 87 11.67 19.74 -12.03
N ARG A 88 10.45 19.21 -12.12
CA ARG A 88 9.76 19.00 -13.39
C ARG A 88 9.34 20.34 -13.97
N GLN A 89 10.05 20.83 -14.98
CA GLN A 89 9.63 21.99 -15.78
C GLN A 89 8.52 21.60 -16.77
N GLY A 90 7.43 21.00 -16.27
CA GLY A 90 6.24 20.64 -17.05
C GLY A 90 6.32 19.33 -17.86
N GLY A 91 7.50 18.72 -18.01
CA GLY A 91 7.68 17.46 -18.77
C GLY A 91 7.57 16.16 -17.95
N PRO A 92 7.45 15.00 -18.62
CA PRO A 92 7.63 13.69 -18.00
C PRO A 92 9.08 13.51 -17.51
N LEU A 93 9.29 12.59 -16.55
CA LEU A 93 10.64 12.29 -16.06
C LEU A 93 11.53 11.62 -17.11
N GLY A 94 10.94 11.05 -18.17
CA GLY A 94 11.69 10.33 -19.21
C GLY A 94 12.20 8.99 -18.74
N LEU A 95 11.38 8.24 -18.00
CA LEU A 95 11.68 6.89 -17.52
C LEU A 95 10.63 5.92 -18.07
N THR A 96 11.09 4.73 -18.45
CA THR A 96 10.21 3.59 -18.74
C THR A 96 10.28 2.61 -17.58
N ILE A 97 9.12 2.20 -17.06
CA ILE A 97 9.00 1.30 -15.90
C ILE A 97 8.34 0.01 -16.37
N ALA A 98 8.99 -1.12 -16.10
CA ALA A 98 8.43 -2.45 -16.24
C ALA A 98 8.03 -3.00 -14.87
N GLY A 99 6.86 -3.61 -14.78
CA GLY A 99 6.34 -4.24 -13.56
C GLY A 99 5.60 -5.52 -13.89
N SER A 100 5.49 -6.39 -12.88
CA SER A 100 4.85 -7.70 -12.97
C SER A 100 3.57 -7.75 -12.15
N GLU A 101 2.71 -8.73 -12.45
CA GLU A 101 1.59 -9.09 -11.57
C GLU A 101 2.05 -9.90 -10.36
N ASP A 102 3.27 -10.45 -10.40
CA ASP A 102 3.91 -11.10 -9.25
C ASP A 102 4.44 -10.04 -8.28
N VAL A 103 3.93 -10.08 -7.04
CA VAL A 103 4.30 -9.14 -5.97
C VAL A 103 5.72 -9.36 -5.43
N PHE A 104 6.35 -10.49 -5.75
CA PHE A 104 7.74 -10.78 -5.41
C PHE A 104 8.72 -10.34 -6.50
N GLU A 105 8.24 -9.98 -7.69
CA GLU A 105 9.10 -9.45 -8.73
C GLU A 105 9.34 -7.94 -8.56
N PRO A 106 10.60 -7.48 -8.67
CA PRO A 106 10.93 -6.08 -8.51
C PRO A 106 10.39 -5.23 -9.66
N ILE A 107 10.06 -3.97 -9.36
CA ILE A 107 9.84 -2.96 -10.39
C ILE A 107 11.19 -2.59 -11.01
N ILE A 108 11.30 -2.69 -12.33
CA ILE A 108 12.54 -2.39 -13.06
C ILE A 108 12.37 -1.08 -13.84
N VAL A 109 13.36 -0.19 -13.74
CA VAL A 109 13.49 0.93 -14.67
C VAL A 109 14.23 0.38 -15.89
N SER A 110 13.53 0.24 -17.01
CA SER A 110 14.05 -0.49 -18.16
C SER A 110 14.84 0.40 -19.13
N ASP A 111 14.51 1.69 -19.20
CA ASP A 111 15.13 2.63 -20.13
C ASP A 111 14.99 4.09 -19.67
N LEU A 112 15.90 4.93 -20.18
CA LEU A 112 15.78 6.38 -20.18
C LEU A 112 15.25 6.85 -21.54
N CYS A 113 14.27 7.74 -21.53
CA CYS A 113 13.83 8.40 -22.75
C CYS A 113 14.89 9.44 -23.18
N GLU A 114 15.40 9.29 -24.40
CA GLU A 114 16.34 10.24 -25.00
C GLU A 114 15.77 11.68 -24.97
N GLY A 115 16.56 12.62 -24.44
CA GLY A 115 16.15 14.01 -24.25
C GLY A 115 15.14 14.25 -23.11
N GLY A 116 14.79 13.21 -22.34
CA GLY A 116 13.97 13.29 -21.14
C GLY A 116 14.69 13.95 -19.96
N LEU A 117 13.96 14.21 -18.87
CA LEU A 117 14.56 14.87 -17.69
C LEU A 117 15.63 13.99 -17.03
N ALA A 118 15.39 12.68 -16.91
CA ALA A 118 16.34 11.73 -16.35
C ALA A 118 17.62 11.62 -17.20
N ASP A 119 17.49 11.52 -18.52
CA ASP A 119 18.61 11.53 -19.47
C ASP A 119 19.43 12.83 -19.40
N LYS A 120 18.75 13.99 -19.39
CA LYS A 120 19.43 15.31 -19.34
C LYS A 120 20.15 15.60 -18.03
N THR A 121 19.65 15.05 -16.93
CA THR A 121 20.19 15.38 -15.60
C THR A 121 21.37 14.48 -15.22
N ASN A 122 21.55 13.33 -15.87
CA ASN A 122 22.55 12.31 -15.49
C ASN A 122 22.53 11.96 -13.98
N ALA A 123 21.42 12.24 -13.29
CA ALA A 123 21.29 12.00 -11.86
C ALA A 123 21.16 10.50 -11.55
N ILE A 124 20.83 9.71 -12.56
CA ILE A 124 20.62 8.27 -12.50
C ILE A 124 21.28 7.69 -13.76
N HIS A 125 22.12 6.68 -13.56
CA HIS A 125 22.66 5.83 -14.62
C HIS A 125 22.01 4.46 -14.48
N ILE A 126 21.55 3.89 -15.59
CA ILE A 126 20.95 2.55 -15.66
C ILE A 126 21.96 1.59 -16.27
#